data_AF-C1E8W4-F1
#
_entry.id   AF-C1E8W4-F1
#
_cell.length_a   1.000
_cell.length_b   1.000
_cell.length_c   1.000
_cell.angle_alpha   90.00
_cell.angle_beta   90.00
_cell.angle_gamma   90.00
#
_symmetry.space_group_name_H-M   'P 1'
#
loop_
_entity.id
_entity.type
_entity.pdbx_description
1 polymer ?
#
loop_
_entity_poly.entity_id
_entity_poly.type
_entity_poly.pdbx_seq_one_letter_code
_entity_poly.pdbx_strand_id
1 'polypeptide(L)'
;MPTGSKRKAPSAPRDPADDCETPDVAYAHIAPLLRKLAQRLGKPPGALRIWDPYYCAGGVKARLGALGFGDVVNDPDADFYDVVDGSRPPPPHDICVTNPPFSGNHARRLFEYLNSRGERGEGKGTTKGGPVARFVVLAPEYVHRKAWFEAPRGTFFMVPSRRYSFVAASGGRRENTAVDCRHWRRERSCPRGETCPFVHVGPGIDPEGERVAEEARRARANAGFSGGGGGGDGGRVTVAPFDCYWHCHLGEFTRSVAAAWRQKHGRRGRVGVRMVDGVEGLPPPPDKSAKRARGG
;
A
#
# COMPACT_ATOMS: atom_id res chain seq x y z
N MET A 1 23.58 31.62 19.92
CA MET A 1 23.68 30.21 19.49
C MET A 1 22.56 29.94 18.48
N PRO A 2 22.82 29.80 17.18
CA PRO A 2 21.77 29.47 16.23
C PRO A 2 21.35 28.01 16.46
N THR A 3 20.06 27.81 16.73
CA THR A 3 19.44 26.48 16.86
C THR A 3 19.53 25.75 15.53
N GLY A 4 20.38 24.73 15.45
CA GLY A 4 20.54 23.91 14.26
C GLY A 4 19.21 23.28 13.86
N SER A 5 18.64 23.75 12.74
CA SER A 5 17.53 23.11 12.05
C SER A 5 17.94 21.67 11.73
N LYS A 6 17.37 20.69 12.44
CA LYS A 6 17.50 19.28 12.05
C LYS A 6 16.99 19.17 10.62
N ARG A 7 17.88 18.82 9.68
CA ARG A 7 17.50 18.57 8.29
C ARG A 7 16.43 17.48 8.29
N LYS A 8 15.25 17.79 7.74
CA LYS A 8 14.17 16.82 7.47
C LYS A 8 14.79 15.66 6.68
N ALA A 9 14.65 14.44 7.18
CA ALA A 9 15.04 13.28 6.39
C ALA A 9 14.20 13.32 5.10
N PRO A 10 14.79 13.12 3.91
CA PRO A 10 14.03 13.15 2.68
C PRO A 10 12.89 12.12 2.77
N SER A 11 11.68 12.55 2.37
CA SER A 11 10.54 11.65 2.22
C SER A 11 10.94 10.49 1.30
N ALA A 12 10.35 9.31 1.52
CA ALA A 12 10.61 8.19 0.62
C ALA A 12 10.22 8.61 -0.80
N PRO A 13 11.06 8.37 -1.83
CA PRO A 13 10.78 8.84 -3.17
C PRO A 13 9.46 8.24 -3.67
N ARG A 14 8.56 9.11 -4.14
CA ARG A 14 7.25 8.74 -4.71
C ARG A 14 7.47 8.00 -6.03
N ASP A 15 7.02 6.75 -6.12
CA ASP A 15 6.98 5.96 -7.36
C ASP A 15 5.61 6.23 -8.03
N PRO A 16 5.54 6.83 -9.23
CA PRO A 16 4.27 7.09 -9.91
C PRO A 16 3.41 5.83 -10.11
N ALA A 17 4.02 4.65 -10.14
CA ALA A 17 3.30 3.39 -10.24
C ALA A 17 2.50 3.01 -8.98
N ASP A 18 2.72 3.71 -7.86
CA ASP A 18 1.95 3.54 -6.62
C ASP A 18 0.76 4.52 -6.53
N ASP A 19 0.60 5.46 -7.47
CA ASP A 19 -0.50 6.43 -7.50
C ASP A 19 -1.81 5.77 -7.98
N CYS A 20 -2.34 4.89 -7.13
CA CYS A 20 -3.47 4.03 -7.41
C CYS A 20 -4.57 4.19 -6.36
N GLU A 21 -5.75 4.62 -6.81
CA GLU A 21 -6.94 4.75 -5.98
C GLU A 21 -7.57 3.39 -5.68
N THR A 22 -7.95 3.16 -4.41
CA THR A 22 -8.49 1.90 -3.89
C THR A 22 -9.93 1.67 -4.36
N PRO A 23 -10.26 0.62 -5.13
CA PRO A 23 -11.56 0.49 -5.77
C PRO A 23 -12.73 0.34 -4.77
N ASP A 24 -13.93 0.77 -5.17
CA ASP A 24 -15.15 0.75 -4.35
C ASP A 24 -15.42 -0.63 -3.73
N VAL A 25 -15.23 -1.70 -4.52
CA VAL A 25 -15.43 -3.08 -4.07
C VAL A 25 -14.52 -3.44 -2.89
N ALA A 26 -13.30 -2.89 -2.83
CA ALA A 26 -12.39 -3.14 -1.72
C ALA A 26 -12.91 -2.52 -0.42
N TYR A 27 -13.42 -1.28 -0.47
CA TYR A 27 -14.07 -0.65 0.68
C TYR A 27 -15.39 -1.35 1.07
N ALA A 28 -16.17 -1.80 0.09
CA ALA A 28 -17.41 -2.55 0.34
C ALA A 28 -17.16 -3.84 1.13
N HIS A 29 -16.04 -4.53 0.87
CA HIS A 29 -15.66 -5.74 1.61
C HIS A 29 -15.38 -5.51 3.11
N ILE A 30 -14.87 -4.33 3.48
CA ILE A 30 -14.57 -3.99 4.88
C ILE A 30 -15.68 -3.19 5.58
N ALA A 31 -16.62 -2.62 4.84
CA ALA A 31 -17.72 -1.85 5.40
C ALA A 31 -18.50 -2.58 6.51
N PRO A 32 -18.80 -3.89 6.44
CA PRO A 32 -19.44 -4.62 7.55
C PRO A 32 -18.61 -4.62 8.84
N LEU A 33 -17.27 -4.68 8.73
CA LEU A 33 -16.36 -4.62 9.88
C LEU A 33 -16.39 -3.23 10.51
N LEU A 34 -16.28 -2.18 9.68
CA LEU A 34 -16.29 -0.79 10.12
C LEU A 34 -17.62 -0.41 10.79
N ARG A 35 -18.77 -0.83 10.23
CA ARG A 35 -20.09 -0.61 10.88
C ARG A 35 -20.17 -1.31 12.23
N LYS A 36 -19.62 -2.52 12.33
CA LYS A 36 -19.62 -3.25 13.61
C LYS A 36 -18.68 -2.60 14.63
N LEU A 37 -17.53 -2.08 14.20
CA LEU A 37 -16.65 -1.31 15.05
C LEU A 37 -17.33 -0.03 15.55
N ALA A 38 -17.97 0.74 14.67
CA ALA A 38 -18.74 1.93 15.05
C ALA A 38 -19.79 1.60 16.12
N GLN A 39 -20.54 0.50 15.94
CA GLN A 39 -21.48 0.02 16.95
C GLN A 39 -20.81 -0.29 18.30
N ARG A 40 -19.62 -0.94 18.29
CA ARG A 40 -18.87 -1.24 19.54
C ARG A 40 -18.36 0.01 20.24
N LEU A 41 -18.05 1.06 19.48
CA LEU A 41 -17.64 2.36 19.98
C LEU A 41 -18.83 3.26 20.37
N GLY A 42 -20.08 2.79 20.23
CA GLY A 42 -21.28 3.58 20.51
C GLY A 42 -21.49 4.75 19.52
N LYS A 43 -20.93 4.65 18.31
CA LYS A 43 -20.99 5.69 17.29
C LYS A 43 -21.87 5.27 16.11
N PRO A 44 -22.64 6.20 15.49
CA PRO A 44 -23.22 5.94 14.18
C PRO A 44 -22.08 5.81 13.15
N PRO A 45 -22.25 5.02 12.06
CA PRO A 45 -21.22 4.83 11.04
C PRO A 45 -20.67 6.14 10.47
N GLY A 46 -21.52 7.16 10.30
CA GLY A 46 -21.13 8.46 9.78
C GLY A 46 -20.15 9.24 10.67
N ALA A 47 -20.07 8.90 11.96
CA ALA A 47 -19.20 9.54 12.96
C ALA A 47 -18.00 8.67 13.37
N LEU A 48 -17.80 7.52 12.70
CA LEU A 48 -16.58 6.73 12.87
C LEU A 48 -15.44 7.47 12.16
N ARG A 49 -14.47 7.99 12.93
CA ARG A 49 -13.34 8.74 12.39
C ARG A 49 -12.34 7.81 11.74
N ILE A 50 -12.27 7.85 10.42
CA ILE A 50 -11.36 7.03 9.61
C ILE A 50 -10.21 7.90 9.13
N TRP A 51 -8.98 7.44 9.34
CA TRP A 51 -7.78 8.11 8.81
C TRP A 51 -7.13 7.28 7.72
N ASP A 52 -6.90 7.91 6.56
CA ASP A 52 -6.03 7.39 5.51
C ASP A 52 -4.79 8.30 5.40
N PRO A 53 -3.60 7.85 5.86
CA PRO A 53 -2.37 8.63 5.86
C PRO A 53 -1.76 8.85 4.46
N TYR A 54 -2.21 8.13 3.44
CA TYR A 54 -1.64 8.23 2.11
C TYR A 54 -2.65 8.93 1.18
N TYR A 55 -2.31 10.14 0.77
CA TYR A 55 -3.12 10.90 -0.19
C TYR A 55 -2.75 10.52 -1.63
N CYS A 56 -3.76 10.15 -2.42
CA CYS A 56 -3.64 9.94 -3.87
C CYS A 56 -4.39 11.05 -4.62
N ALA A 57 -5.68 10.85 -4.95
CA ALA A 57 -6.57 11.87 -5.52
C ALA A 57 -7.75 12.19 -4.57
N GLY A 58 -7.72 11.69 -3.33
CA GLY A 58 -8.76 11.91 -2.33
C GLY A 58 -10.01 11.05 -2.51
N GLY A 59 -10.00 10.06 -3.42
CA GLY A 59 -11.18 9.25 -3.76
C GLY A 59 -11.74 8.47 -2.57
N VAL A 60 -10.89 8.13 -1.59
CA VAL A 60 -11.28 7.45 -0.35
C VAL A 60 -12.44 8.12 0.38
N LYS A 61 -12.49 9.47 0.42
CA LYS A 61 -13.57 10.21 1.11
C LYS A 61 -14.92 9.95 0.47
N ALA A 62 -15.01 10.09 -0.86
CA ALA A 62 -16.25 9.87 -1.61
C ALA A 62 -16.71 8.41 -1.51
N ARG A 63 -15.78 7.46 -1.64
CA ARG A 63 -16.08 6.02 -1.64
C ARG A 63 -16.56 5.52 -0.29
N LEU A 64 -15.90 5.93 0.79
CA LEU A 64 -16.34 5.60 2.15
C LEU A 64 -17.62 6.36 2.52
N GLY A 65 -17.77 7.60 2.07
CA GLY A 65 -19.00 8.39 2.21
C GLY A 65 -20.22 7.70 1.61
N ALA A 66 -20.09 7.16 0.38
CA ALA A 66 -21.14 6.38 -0.28
C ALA A 66 -21.54 5.11 0.48
N LEU A 67 -20.67 4.60 1.37
CA LEU A 67 -20.94 3.44 2.23
C LEU A 67 -21.48 3.83 3.62
N GLY A 68 -21.63 5.14 3.88
CA GLY A 68 -22.18 5.71 5.11
C GLY A 68 -21.13 6.17 6.12
N PHE A 69 -19.86 6.30 5.74
CA PHE A 69 -18.79 6.79 6.60
C PHE A 69 -18.38 8.21 6.16
N GLY A 70 -18.94 9.23 6.83
CA GLY A 70 -18.73 10.64 6.45
C GLY A 70 -17.49 11.27 7.06
N ASP A 71 -17.00 10.76 8.19
CA ASP A 71 -15.87 11.33 8.93
C ASP A 71 -14.54 10.66 8.50
N VAL A 72 -14.02 11.11 7.35
CA VAL A 72 -12.80 10.57 6.73
C VAL A 72 -11.73 11.64 6.61
N VAL A 73 -10.61 11.43 7.29
CA VAL A 73 -9.40 12.27 7.24
C VAL A 73 -8.44 11.73 6.19
N ASN A 74 -8.31 12.46 5.08
CA ASN A 74 -7.31 12.24 4.03
C ASN A 74 -6.93 13.63 3.49
N ASP A 75 -5.73 14.08 3.85
CA ASP A 75 -5.27 15.47 3.72
C ASP A 75 -4.12 15.52 2.70
N PRO A 76 -4.25 16.25 1.57
CA PRO A 76 -3.18 16.37 0.57
C PRO A 76 -1.91 17.05 1.11
N ASP A 77 -2.03 17.85 2.17
CA ASP A 77 -0.92 18.59 2.77
C ASP A 77 -0.27 17.84 3.95
N ALA A 78 -0.79 16.64 4.27
CA ALA A 78 -0.23 15.78 5.31
C ALA A 78 0.67 14.69 4.70
N ASP A 79 1.92 14.64 5.14
CA ASP A 79 2.81 13.51 4.86
C ASP A 79 2.79 12.52 6.02
N PHE A 80 2.50 11.24 5.74
CA PHE A 80 2.61 10.15 6.71
C PHE A 80 3.97 10.13 7.43
N TYR A 81 5.05 10.48 6.73
CA TYR A 81 6.39 10.45 7.31
C TYR A 81 6.60 11.49 8.40
N ASP A 82 5.90 12.61 8.35
CA ASP A 82 5.91 13.61 9.40
C ASP A 82 5.27 13.06 10.70
N VAL A 83 4.36 12.08 10.57
CA VAL A 83 3.78 11.36 11.71
C VAL A 83 4.71 10.30 12.27
N VAL A 84 5.45 9.61 11.40
CA VAL A 84 6.41 8.57 11.79
C VAL A 84 7.64 9.16 12.48
N ASP A 85 8.15 10.29 11.98
CA ASP A 85 9.32 10.95 12.57
C ASP A 85 8.99 11.82 13.80
N GLY A 86 7.70 12.02 14.07
CA GLY A 86 7.19 12.77 15.22
C GLY A 86 7.16 14.28 15.02
N SER A 87 7.41 14.78 13.80
CA SER A 87 7.28 16.21 13.47
C SER A 87 5.82 16.68 13.46
N ARG A 88 4.86 15.79 13.24
CA ARG A 88 3.42 16.05 13.33
C ARG A 88 2.71 14.94 14.10
N PRO A 89 1.73 15.23 14.99
CA PRO A 89 0.89 14.18 15.56
C PRO A 89 -0.04 13.60 14.48
N PRO A 90 -0.45 12.32 14.57
CA PRO A 90 -1.53 11.82 13.75
C PRO A 90 -2.82 12.63 14.04
N PRO A 91 -3.69 12.86 13.05
CA PRO A 91 -4.99 13.46 13.31
C PRO A 91 -5.81 12.57 14.25
N PRO A 92 -6.72 13.11 15.08
CA PRO A 92 -7.60 12.29 15.91
C PRO A 92 -8.45 11.33 15.06
N HIS A 93 -8.37 10.03 15.32
CA HIS A 93 -9.10 9.00 14.58
C HIS A 93 -9.46 7.81 15.46
N ASP A 94 -10.48 7.05 15.05
CA ASP A 94 -10.88 5.79 15.68
C ASP A 94 -10.18 4.59 15.04
N ILE A 95 -9.85 4.69 13.74
CA ILE A 95 -9.23 3.62 12.98
C ILE A 95 -8.43 4.16 11.78
N CYS A 96 -7.29 3.55 11.51
CA CYS A 96 -6.53 3.75 10.28
C CYS A 96 -7.06 2.80 9.19
N VAL A 97 -7.55 3.33 8.07
CA VAL A 97 -7.98 2.53 6.91
C VAL A 97 -7.20 3.02 5.70
N THR A 98 -6.37 2.18 5.11
CA THR A 98 -5.43 2.66 4.08
C THR A 98 -4.99 1.59 3.10
N ASN A 99 -4.52 2.04 1.95
CA ASN A 99 -3.85 1.28 0.91
C ASN A 99 -2.49 1.95 0.65
N PRO A 100 -1.44 1.58 1.41
CA PRO A 100 -0.15 2.25 1.29
C PRO A 100 0.49 2.00 -0.07
N PRO A 101 1.43 2.86 -0.50
CA PRO A 101 2.32 2.55 -1.62
C PRO A 101 3.00 1.19 -1.43
N PHE A 102 3.12 0.43 -2.51
CA PHE A 102 3.66 -0.93 -2.47
C PHE A 102 5.15 -1.00 -2.79
N SER A 103 5.71 0.07 -3.35
CA SER A 103 7.16 0.21 -3.54
C SER A 103 7.89 0.53 -2.24
N GLY A 104 9.22 0.57 -2.31
CA GLY A 104 10.10 1.03 -1.23
C GLY A 104 9.85 0.36 0.13
N ASN A 105 9.90 1.19 1.18
CA ASN A 105 9.74 0.80 2.58
C ASN A 105 8.40 1.30 3.18
N HIS A 106 7.45 1.73 2.36
CA HIS A 106 6.20 2.38 2.79
C HIS A 106 5.36 1.44 3.66
N ALA A 107 5.06 0.23 3.17
CA ALA A 107 4.35 -0.79 3.93
C ALA A 107 5.07 -1.18 5.24
N ARG A 108 6.41 -1.32 5.20
CA ARG A 108 7.21 -1.63 6.39
C ARG A 108 7.05 -0.55 7.45
N ARG A 109 7.29 0.71 7.09
CA ARG A 109 7.16 1.85 8.01
C ARG A 109 5.75 1.99 8.55
N LEU A 110 4.72 1.72 7.73
CA LEU A 110 3.33 1.72 8.18
C LEU A 110 3.09 0.66 9.26
N PHE A 111 3.45 -0.61 9.02
CA PHE A 111 3.24 -1.67 10.02
C PHE A 111 4.07 -1.45 11.28
N GLU A 112 5.33 -1.02 11.16
CA GLU A 112 6.16 -0.63 12.31
C GLU A 112 5.49 0.49 13.12
N TYR A 113 4.96 1.53 12.45
CA TYR A 113 4.22 2.61 13.10
C TYR A 113 2.96 2.10 13.82
N LEU A 114 2.11 1.34 13.12
CA LEU A 114 0.85 0.81 13.66
C LEU A 114 1.09 -0.10 14.88
N ASN A 115 2.13 -0.93 14.84
CA ASN A 115 2.49 -1.81 15.95
C ASN A 115 3.11 -1.06 17.14
N SER A 116 3.79 0.06 16.88
CA SER A 116 4.41 0.89 17.92
C SER A 116 3.44 1.82 18.64
N ARG A 117 2.32 2.17 17.99
CA ARG A 117 1.31 3.07 18.54
C ARG A 117 0.31 2.27 19.37
N GLY A 118 0.37 2.48 20.68
CA GLY A 118 -0.78 2.27 21.53
C GLY A 118 -1.79 3.40 21.33
N GLU A 119 -3.10 3.18 21.22
CA GLU A 119 -4.09 4.24 21.38
C GLU A 119 -3.86 4.94 22.72
N ARG A 120 -3.25 6.12 22.68
CA ARG A 120 -3.26 7.07 23.78
C ARG A 120 -4.21 8.18 23.39
N GLY A 121 -5.36 8.18 24.05
CA GLY A 121 -5.97 9.46 24.42
C GLY A 121 -4.90 10.32 25.10
N GLU A 122 -4.95 11.60 24.80
CA GLU A 122 -4.08 12.67 25.30
C GLU A 122 -3.49 12.39 26.69
N GLY A 123 -2.18 12.12 26.76
CA GLY A 123 -1.51 11.81 28.03
C GLY A 123 -0.07 11.35 27.84
N LYS A 124 0.87 12.15 28.35
CA LYS A 124 2.32 11.89 28.38
C LYS A 124 2.62 10.53 29.04
N GLY A 125 3.48 9.72 28.43
CA GLY A 125 4.06 8.53 29.07
C GLY A 125 4.30 7.38 28.11
N THR A 126 5.47 7.35 27.46
CA THR A 126 5.92 6.21 26.65
C THR A 126 6.27 5.00 27.50
N THR A 127 5.27 4.24 27.91
CA THR A 127 5.47 2.85 28.33
C THR A 127 5.36 1.95 27.10
N LYS A 128 6.38 1.11 26.89
CA LYS A 128 6.28 -0.10 26.06
C LYS A 128 5.15 -0.94 26.66
N GLY A 129 4.04 -1.08 25.94
CA GLY A 129 2.85 -1.80 26.44
C GLY A 129 1.48 -1.13 26.17
N GLY A 130 1.43 -0.02 25.41
CA GLY A 130 0.16 0.59 25.01
C GLY A 130 -0.66 -0.26 24.01
N PRO A 131 -1.99 -0.04 23.91
CA PRO A 131 -2.90 -0.88 23.11
C PRO A 131 -2.75 -0.62 21.61
N VAL A 132 -2.22 -1.57 20.84
CA VAL A 132 -1.93 -1.44 19.39
C VAL A 132 -3.06 -0.74 18.60
N ALA A 133 -2.67 0.15 17.69
CA ALA A 133 -3.59 0.94 16.87
C ALA A 133 -4.60 0.07 16.13
N ARG A 134 -5.86 0.51 16.07
CA ARG A 134 -6.87 -0.11 15.21
C ARG A 134 -6.55 0.22 13.76
N PHE A 135 -6.48 -0.81 12.91
CA PHE A 135 -6.22 -0.64 11.49
C PHE A 135 -6.94 -1.66 10.60
N VAL A 136 -7.17 -1.23 9.36
CA VAL A 136 -7.54 -2.05 8.21
C VAL A 136 -6.66 -1.63 7.04
N VAL A 137 -5.61 -2.42 6.75
CA VAL A 137 -4.59 -2.07 5.74
C VAL A 137 -4.72 -3.00 4.53
N LEU A 138 -4.92 -2.44 3.34
CA LEU A 138 -4.90 -3.20 2.10
C LEU A 138 -3.45 -3.38 1.67
N ALA A 139 -2.93 -4.61 1.74
CA ALA A 139 -1.55 -4.90 1.41
C ALA A 139 -1.43 -6.04 0.40
N PRO A 140 -0.40 -6.03 -0.45
CA PRO A 140 -0.11 -7.14 -1.35
C PRO A 140 0.09 -8.44 -0.58
N GLU A 141 -0.32 -9.54 -1.19
CA GLU A 141 -0.26 -10.88 -0.61
C GLU A 141 1.15 -11.28 -0.14
N TYR A 142 2.21 -10.71 -0.71
CA TYR A 142 3.58 -11.01 -0.24
C TYR A 142 3.98 -10.32 1.06
N VAL A 143 3.22 -9.34 1.56
CA VAL A 143 3.61 -8.53 2.72
C VAL A 143 3.72 -9.37 3.98
N HIS A 144 2.76 -10.26 4.23
CA HIS A 144 2.76 -11.10 5.44
C HIS A 144 3.92 -12.10 5.49
N ARG A 145 4.65 -12.31 4.38
CA ARG A 145 5.81 -13.21 4.29
C ARG A 145 7.15 -12.49 4.44
N LYS A 146 7.15 -11.18 4.64
CA LYS A 146 8.38 -10.42 4.80
C LYS A 146 8.92 -10.67 6.21
N ALA A 147 10.25 -10.82 6.33
CA ALA A 147 10.90 -11.03 7.62
C ALA A 147 10.67 -9.88 8.63
N TRP A 148 10.36 -8.68 8.13
CA TRP A 148 10.02 -7.51 8.96
C TRP A 148 8.53 -7.45 9.33
N PHE A 149 7.68 -8.29 8.73
CA PHE A 149 6.25 -8.23 8.99
C PHE A 149 5.94 -8.89 10.33
N GLU A 150 5.36 -8.11 11.21
CA GLU A 150 4.82 -8.57 12.49
C GLU A 150 3.37 -8.11 12.56
N ALA A 151 2.46 -9.04 12.83
CA ALA A 151 1.05 -8.74 13.00
C ALA A 151 0.71 -8.77 14.50
N PRO A 152 -0.03 -7.77 15.02
CA PRO A 152 -0.54 -7.84 16.38
C PRO A 152 -1.40 -9.09 16.58
N ARG A 153 -1.35 -9.65 17.80
CA ARG A 153 -2.15 -10.83 18.13
C ARG A 153 -3.63 -10.57 17.86
N GLY A 154 -4.27 -11.53 17.17
CA GLY A 154 -5.68 -11.43 16.78
C GLY A 154 -5.92 -10.75 15.43
N THR A 155 -4.88 -10.27 14.74
CA THR A 155 -5.00 -9.81 13.36
C THR A 155 -5.60 -10.92 12.50
N PHE A 156 -6.61 -10.57 11.70
CA PHE A 156 -7.23 -11.45 10.72
C PHE A 156 -7.18 -10.79 9.34
N PHE A 157 -7.53 -11.55 8.31
CA PHE A 157 -7.43 -11.11 6.92
C PHE A 157 -8.77 -11.17 6.21
N MET A 158 -9.07 -10.19 5.36
CA MET A 158 -10.15 -10.26 4.39
C MET A 158 -9.57 -10.52 3.01
N VAL A 159 -9.79 -11.73 2.51
CA VAL A 159 -9.26 -12.22 1.24
C VAL A 159 -10.36 -12.17 0.19
N PRO A 160 -10.24 -11.34 -0.86
CA PRO A 160 -11.28 -11.24 -1.88
C PRO A 160 -11.29 -12.52 -2.74
N SER A 161 -12.45 -12.87 -3.29
CA SER A 161 -12.61 -14.00 -4.22
C SER A 161 -12.09 -13.69 -5.62
N ARG A 162 -11.91 -12.40 -5.93
CA ARG A 162 -11.34 -11.90 -7.18
C ARG A 162 -10.34 -10.80 -6.86
N ARG A 163 -9.32 -10.68 -7.71
CA ARG A 163 -8.32 -9.63 -7.58
C ARG A 163 -8.93 -8.24 -7.73
N TYR A 164 -8.50 -7.31 -6.89
CA TYR A 164 -8.88 -5.90 -7.01
C TYR A 164 -8.26 -5.28 -8.27
N SER A 165 -9.05 -4.45 -8.94
CA SER A 165 -8.62 -3.61 -10.06
C SER A 165 -8.53 -2.18 -9.56
N PHE A 166 -7.33 -1.61 -9.56
CA PHE A 166 -7.05 -0.27 -9.06
C PHE A 166 -7.22 0.76 -10.17
N VAL A 167 -7.50 2.01 -9.83
CA VAL A 167 -7.53 3.11 -10.80
C VAL A 167 -6.23 3.89 -10.66
N ALA A 168 -5.36 3.80 -11.66
CA ALA A 168 -4.08 4.49 -11.68
C ALA A 168 -4.22 5.83 -12.41
N ALA A 169 -3.80 6.92 -11.77
CA ALA A 169 -3.81 8.24 -12.40
C ALA A 169 -2.81 8.33 -13.58
N SER A 170 -1.67 7.63 -13.46
CA SER A 170 -0.56 7.64 -14.43
C SER A 170 -0.36 6.29 -15.14
N GLY A 171 -1.28 5.33 -14.98
CA GLY A 171 -1.09 3.96 -15.43
C GLY A 171 -0.21 3.11 -14.48
N GLY A 172 -0.08 1.83 -14.78
CA GLY A 172 0.69 0.90 -13.97
C GLY A 172 2.21 1.03 -14.13
N ARG A 173 2.93 0.15 -13.46
CA ARG A 173 4.40 0.13 -13.52
C ARG A 173 4.96 -0.22 -14.90
N ARG A 174 4.21 -0.94 -15.75
CA ARG A 174 4.68 -1.29 -17.10
C ARG A 174 4.61 -0.11 -18.05
N GLU A 175 3.76 0.84 -17.72
CA GLU A 175 3.50 2.08 -18.46
C GLU A 175 4.43 3.20 -17.98
N ASN A 176 4.87 3.14 -16.71
CA ASN A 176 5.84 4.06 -16.12
C ASN A 176 7.28 3.50 -16.18
N THR A 177 7.83 3.40 -17.40
CA THR A 177 9.14 2.79 -17.70
C THR A 177 10.36 3.65 -17.33
N ALA A 178 10.14 4.94 -17.06
CA ALA A 178 11.19 5.90 -16.70
C ALA A 178 11.78 5.69 -15.29
N VAL A 179 11.33 4.66 -14.55
CA VAL A 179 11.84 4.32 -13.22
C VAL A 179 12.94 3.25 -13.29
N ASP A 180 13.85 3.29 -12.31
CA ASP A 180 14.94 2.32 -12.21
C ASP A 180 14.45 0.87 -12.12
N CYS A 181 15.09 0.01 -12.89
CA CYS A 181 14.90 -1.44 -12.82
C CYS A 181 15.33 -1.96 -11.44
N ARG A 182 14.40 -2.55 -10.69
CA ARG A 182 14.69 -3.09 -9.34
C ARG A 182 15.71 -4.23 -9.36
N HIS A 183 15.72 -5.05 -10.42
CA HIS A 183 16.71 -6.12 -10.59
C HIS A 183 18.08 -5.50 -10.85
N TRP A 184 18.19 -4.59 -11.82
CA TRP A 184 19.44 -3.89 -12.11
C TRP A 184 20.00 -3.13 -10.91
N ARG A 185 19.15 -2.39 -10.21
CA ARG A 185 19.56 -1.61 -9.02
C ARG A 185 20.10 -2.48 -7.90
N ARG A 186 19.53 -3.67 -7.70
CA ARG A 186 19.90 -4.57 -6.60
C ARG A 186 21.04 -5.52 -6.97
N GLU A 187 20.99 -6.08 -8.16
CA GLU A 187 21.79 -7.24 -8.59
C GLU A 187 22.78 -6.88 -9.70
N ARG A 188 22.79 -5.63 -10.18
CA ARG A 188 23.56 -5.16 -11.36
C ARG A 188 23.38 -6.06 -12.59
N SER A 189 22.26 -6.78 -12.60
CA SER A 189 21.85 -7.73 -13.62
C SER A 189 20.32 -7.70 -13.69
N CYS A 190 19.77 -7.85 -14.88
CA CYS A 190 18.33 -7.96 -15.08
C CYS A 190 18.05 -9.19 -15.94
N PRO A 191 17.17 -10.10 -15.51
CA PRO A 191 16.83 -11.30 -16.30
C PRO A 191 16.11 -10.98 -17.62
N ARG A 192 15.72 -9.73 -17.83
CA ARG A 192 15.15 -9.23 -19.09
C ARG A 192 16.20 -8.58 -20.00
N GLY A 193 17.43 -8.40 -19.54
CA GLY A 193 18.50 -7.77 -20.31
C GLY A 193 18.06 -6.44 -20.93
N GLU A 194 18.35 -6.27 -22.21
CA GLU A 194 18.00 -5.09 -23.01
C GLU A 194 16.50 -4.95 -23.29
N THR A 195 15.73 -6.03 -23.17
CA THR A 195 14.26 -6.00 -23.33
C THR A 195 13.53 -5.52 -22.06
N CYS A 196 14.28 -5.15 -21.02
CA CYS A 196 13.72 -4.60 -19.81
C CYS A 196 13.11 -3.21 -20.07
N PRO A 197 11.81 -3.00 -19.81
CA PRO A 197 11.17 -1.71 -20.02
C PRO A 197 11.47 -0.74 -18.86
N PHE A 198 12.60 -0.85 -18.17
CA PHE A 198 12.95 -0.03 -17.01
C PHE A 198 14.39 0.48 -17.12
N VAL A 199 14.68 1.62 -16.50
CA VAL A 199 16.00 2.26 -16.62
C VAL A 199 17.08 1.43 -15.91
N HIS A 200 18.17 1.15 -16.62
CA HIS A 200 19.36 0.49 -16.10
C HIS A 200 20.45 1.56 -15.87
N VAL A 201 20.55 2.08 -14.65
CA VAL A 201 21.55 3.12 -14.31
C VAL A 201 22.85 2.51 -13.80
N GLY A 202 23.99 2.92 -14.38
CA GLY A 202 25.35 2.48 -14.02
C GLY A 202 25.84 1.25 -14.80
N PRO A 203 27.15 0.97 -14.78
CA PRO A 203 27.76 -0.12 -15.54
C PRO A 203 27.16 -1.46 -15.11
N GLY A 204 26.78 -2.26 -16.10
CA GLY A 204 26.27 -3.61 -15.92
C GLY A 204 27.40 -4.62 -15.76
N ILE A 205 27.05 -5.86 -15.42
CA ILE A 205 27.98 -6.98 -15.57
C ILE A 205 27.83 -7.50 -17.02
N ASP A 206 28.30 -6.73 -18.00
CA ASP A 206 28.43 -7.18 -19.39
C ASP A 206 29.52 -6.36 -20.11
N PRO A 207 30.78 -6.85 -20.11
CA PRO A 207 31.90 -6.16 -20.74
C PRO A 207 31.74 -5.99 -22.26
N GLU A 208 30.96 -6.85 -22.91
CA GLU A 208 30.80 -6.87 -24.37
C GLU A 208 29.65 -5.95 -24.80
N GLY A 209 28.59 -5.89 -23.99
CA GLY A 209 27.50 -4.92 -24.11
C GLY A 209 27.94 -3.47 -23.87
N GLU A 210 28.94 -3.22 -23.02
CA GLU A 210 29.47 -1.86 -22.79
C GLU A 210 30.08 -1.23 -24.05
N ARG A 211 30.82 -2.01 -24.85
CA ARG A 211 31.45 -1.51 -26.10
C ARG A 211 30.39 -1.10 -27.13
N VAL A 212 29.33 -1.91 -27.26
CA VAL A 212 28.23 -1.68 -28.20
C VAL A 212 27.35 -0.51 -27.75
N ALA A 213 27.08 -0.41 -26.45
CA ALA A 213 26.29 0.69 -25.89
C ALA A 213 27.01 2.05 -25.98
N GLU A 214 28.34 2.07 -25.91
CA GLU A 214 29.12 3.29 -26.07
C GLU A 214 29.15 3.79 -27.53
N GLU A 215 29.25 2.88 -28.50
CA GLU A 215 29.10 3.20 -29.93
C GLU A 215 27.70 3.76 -30.24
N ALA A 216 26.64 3.18 -29.68
CA ALA A 216 25.26 3.64 -29.87
C ALA A 216 25.00 5.03 -29.25
N ARG A 217 25.63 5.36 -28.10
CA ARG A 217 25.54 6.69 -27.48
C ARG A 217 26.22 7.77 -28.31
N ARG A 218 27.39 7.47 -28.89
CA ARG A 218 28.07 8.38 -29.83
C ARG A 218 27.23 8.66 -31.08
N ALA A 219 26.51 7.66 -31.59
CA ALA A 219 25.63 7.83 -32.74
C ALA A 219 24.40 8.72 -32.43
N ARG A 220 23.82 8.59 -31.23
CA ARG A 220 22.63 9.37 -30.83
C ARG A 220 22.94 10.82 -30.45
N ALA A 221 24.13 11.10 -29.91
CA ALA A 221 24.55 12.47 -29.61
C ALA A 221 24.64 13.36 -30.87
N ASN A 222 24.75 12.76 -32.06
CA ASN A 222 24.77 13.47 -33.35
C ASN A 222 23.38 13.67 -33.97
N ALA A 223 22.31 13.12 -33.40
CA ALA A 223 20.95 13.26 -33.91
C ALA A 223 20.09 14.01 -32.88
N GLY A 224 19.96 15.33 -33.06
CA GLY A 224 19.23 16.23 -32.16
C GLY A 224 17.77 15.81 -31.92
N PHE A 225 17.30 15.93 -30.68
CA PHE A 225 15.97 15.51 -30.24
C PHE A 225 15.04 16.71 -30.03
N SER A 226 13.98 16.80 -30.81
CA SER A 226 12.82 17.69 -30.61
C SER A 226 11.74 16.96 -29.80
N GLY A 227 11.27 17.60 -28.73
CA GLY A 227 10.28 17.06 -27.81
C GLY A 227 8.84 17.07 -28.34
N GLY A 228 7.93 16.47 -27.55
CA GLY A 228 6.50 16.54 -27.74
C GLY A 228 5.74 15.85 -26.62
N GLY A 229 5.01 16.63 -25.82
CA GLY A 229 4.10 16.16 -24.78
C GLY A 229 2.63 16.07 -25.25
N GLY A 230 1.78 15.61 -24.33
CA GLY A 230 0.31 15.50 -24.45
C GLY A 230 -0.15 14.24 -23.68
N GLY A 231 -1.09 14.24 -22.74
CA GLY A 231 -2.28 15.07 -22.53
C GLY A 231 -3.51 14.16 -22.65
N GLY A 232 -4.19 13.85 -21.53
CA GLY A 232 -5.41 13.04 -21.51
C GLY A 232 -5.78 12.53 -20.11
N ASP A 233 -6.66 13.27 -19.42
CA ASP A 233 -7.22 12.94 -18.11
C ASP A 233 -8.38 11.95 -18.25
N GLY A 234 -8.20 10.77 -17.65
CA GLY A 234 -9.04 9.59 -17.78
C GLY A 234 -8.31 8.41 -17.14
N GLY A 235 -8.36 8.35 -15.81
CA GLY A 235 -7.61 7.36 -15.02
C GLY A 235 -7.76 5.94 -15.58
N ARG A 236 -6.64 5.24 -15.79
CA ARG A 236 -6.65 3.90 -16.38
C ARG A 236 -6.87 2.84 -15.30
N VAL A 237 -7.79 1.91 -15.58
CA VAL A 237 -7.97 0.72 -14.73
C VAL A 237 -6.74 -0.17 -14.88
N THR A 238 -6.02 -0.36 -13.78
CA THR A 238 -4.84 -1.21 -13.69
C THR A 238 -5.13 -2.35 -12.72
N VAL A 239 -5.03 -3.59 -13.19
CA VAL A 239 -5.11 -4.77 -12.32
C VAL A 239 -3.74 -4.99 -11.69
N ALA A 240 -3.67 -5.03 -10.36
CA ALA A 240 -2.40 -5.32 -9.68
C ALA A 240 -1.84 -6.68 -10.16
N PRO A 241 -0.52 -6.83 -10.31
CA PRO A 241 0.06 -8.11 -10.73
C PRO A 241 0.01 -9.18 -9.64
N PHE A 242 -0.42 -8.82 -8.43
CA PHE A 242 -0.56 -9.65 -7.25
C PHE A 242 -1.94 -9.45 -6.61
N ASP A 243 -2.35 -10.40 -5.77
CA ASP A 243 -3.54 -10.24 -4.94
C ASP A 243 -3.25 -9.31 -3.76
N CYS A 244 -4.27 -8.62 -3.28
CA CYS A 244 -4.19 -7.77 -2.11
C CYS A 244 -5.23 -8.21 -1.08
N TYR A 245 -4.82 -8.26 0.18
CA TYR A 245 -5.66 -8.67 1.31
C TYR A 245 -5.80 -7.49 2.26
N TRP A 246 -6.96 -7.36 2.90
CA TRP A 246 -7.07 -6.46 4.05
C TRP A 246 -6.51 -7.14 5.28
N HIS A 247 -5.51 -6.53 5.90
CA HIS A 247 -4.99 -6.89 7.21
C HIS A 247 -5.79 -6.11 8.26
N CYS A 248 -6.50 -6.79 9.14
CA CYS A 248 -7.47 -6.20 10.04
C CYS A 248 -7.10 -6.44 11.50
N HIS A 249 -6.92 -5.35 12.24
CA HIS A 249 -6.77 -5.35 13.70
C HIS A 249 -7.68 -4.27 14.28
N LEU A 250 -8.69 -4.63 15.07
CA LEU A 250 -9.70 -3.69 15.59
C LEU A 250 -9.56 -3.53 17.12
N GLY A 251 -8.32 -3.65 17.62
CA GLY A 251 -7.99 -3.54 19.03
C GLY A 251 -8.66 -4.62 19.87
N GLU A 252 -9.19 -4.23 21.02
CA GLU A 252 -9.97 -5.05 21.93
C GLU A 252 -11.25 -5.63 21.28
N PHE A 253 -11.80 -4.95 20.27
CA PHE A 253 -13.03 -5.38 19.61
C PHE A 253 -12.83 -6.45 18.54
N THR A 254 -11.58 -6.73 18.15
CA THR A 254 -11.20 -7.65 17.06
C THR A 254 -11.97 -8.95 17.09
N ARG A 255 -11.94 -9.68 18.22
CA ARG A 255 -12.66 -10.97 18.36
C ARG A 255 -14.17 -10.81 18.18
N SER A 256 -14.74 -9.77 18.78
CA SER A 256 -16.19 -9.53 18.79
C SER A 256 -16.72 -9.11 17.42
N VAL A 257 -15.92 -8.37 16.64
CA VAL A 257 -16.25 -7.95 15.28
C VAL A 257 -16.11 -9.13 14.32
N ALA A 258 -15.02 -9.89 14.42
CA ALA A 258 -14.80 -11.09 13.63
C ALA A 258 -15.92 -12.13 13.82
N ALA A 259 -16.32 -12.40 15.06
CA ALA A 259 -17.43 -13.30 15.36
C ALA A 259 -18.75 -12.84 14.74
N ALA A 260 -19.08 -11.56 14.86
CA ALA A 260 -20.30 -10.99 14.26
C ALA A 260 -20.28 -11.08 12.73
N TRP A 261 -19.11 -10.86 12.11
CA TRP A 261 -18.95 -11.04 10.67
C TRP A 261 -19.21 -12.49 10.27
N ARG A 262 -18.59 -13.48 10.95
CA ARG A 262 -18.79 -14.90 10.66
C ARG A 262 -20.24 -15.34 10.81
N GLN A 263 -20.93 -14.88 11.85
CA GLN A 263 -22.35 -15.19 12.06
C GLN A 263 -23.22 -14.72 10.89
N LYS A 264 -22.95 -13.52 10.36
CA LYS A 264 -23.76 -12.91 9.29
C LYS A 264 -23.35 -13.37 7.88
N HIS A 265 -22.06 -13.59 7.66
CA HIS A 265 -21.47 -13.75 6.33
C HIS A 265 -20.78 -15.10 6.11
N GLY A 266 -20.39 -15.81 7.17
CA GLY A 266 -19.62 -17.07 7.07
C GLY A 266 -20.37 -18.24 6.44
N ARG A 267 -21.72 -18.23 6.45
CA ARG A 267 -22.55 -19.28 5.84
C ARG A 267 -23.10 -18.91 4.46
N ARG A 268 -22.99 -17.63 4.06
CA ARG A 268 -23.57 -17.12 2.80
C ARG A 268 -22.40 -16.74 1.89
N GLY A 269 -22.12 -17.57 0.87
CA GLY A 269 -21.08 -17.34 -0.15
C GLY A 269 -21.32 -16.13 -1.06
N ARG A 270 -21.93 -15.05 -0.56
CA ARG A 270 -22.44 -13.90 -1.32
C ARG A 270 -21.58 -12.63 -1.22
N VAL A 271 -20.53 -12.60 -0.40
CA VAL A 271 -19.84 -11.33 -0.06
C VAL A 271 -18.57 -11.08 -0.89
N GLY A 272 -18.21 -11.95 -1.83
CA GLY A 272 -17.01 -11.74 -2.66
C GLY A 272 -15.69 -11.66 -1.88
N VAL A 273 -15.71 -11.95 -0.57
CA VAL A 273 -14.60 -11.88 0.36
C VAL A 273 -14.78 -12.92 1.45
N ARG A 274 -13.68 -13.53 1.89
CA ARG A 274 -13.64 -14.48 3.01
C ARG A 274 -12.74 -13.95 4.12
N MET A 275 -13.09 -14.28 5.36
CA MET A 275 -12.27 -14.00 6.53
C MET A 275 -11.28 -15.16 6.76
N VAL A 276 -10.05 -14.84 7.14
CA VAL A 276 -8.99 -15.79 7.50
C VAL A 276 -8.36 -15.37 8.82
N ASP A 277 -8.26 -16.28 9.78
CA ASP A 277 -7.96 -15.95 11.18
C ASP A 277 -6.47 -15.80 11.49
N GLY A 278 -5.61 -16.13 10.53
CA GLY A 278 -4.16 -16.12 10.68
C GLY A 278 -3.45 -16.24 9.33
N VAL A 279 -2.13 -16.04 9.34
CA VAL A 279 -1.30 -16.13 8.13
C VAL A 279 -1.28 -17.55 7.57
N GLU A 280 -1.49 -18.54 8.42
CA GLU A 280 -1.50 -19.97 8.11
C GLU A 280 -2.68 -20.36 7.19
N GLY A 281 -3.77 -19.59 7.20
CA GLY A 281 -4.94 -19.83 6.35
C GLY A 281 -4.96 -19.00 5.05
N LEU A 282 -3.91 -18.21 4.81
CA LEU A 282 -3.77 -17.42 3.58
C LEU A 282 -3.37 -18.33 2.41
N PRO A 283 -3.73 -17.96 1.16
CA PRO A 283 -3.32 -18.72 -0.02
C PRO A 283 -1.79 -18.87 -0.08
N PRO A 284 -1.28 -20.03 -0.53
CA PRO A 284 0.16 -20.22 -0.71
C PRO A 284 0.69 -19.23 -1.77
N PRO A 285 2.00 -18.94 -1.76
CA PRO A 285 2.60 -18.09 -2.78
C PRO A 285 2.36 -18.68 -4.18
N PRO A 286 2.18 -17.84 -5.21
CA PRO A 286 2.04 -18.33 -6.57
C PRO A 286 3.24 -19.17 -6.97
N ASP A 287 2.96 -20.34 -7.56
CA ASP A 287 3.99 -21.30 -7.93
C ASP A 287 4.99 -20.68 -8.92
N LYS A 288 6.27 -20.66 -8.52
CA LYS A 288 7.36 -20.11 -9.33
C LYS A 288 7.75 -21.05 -10.47
N SER A 289 7.43 -22.34 -10.38
CA SER A 289 7.82 -23.36 -11.36
C SER A 289 7.00 -23.25 -12.66
N ALA A 290 5.75 -22.81 -12.60
CA ALA A 290 4.90 -22.57 -13.77
C ALA A 290 5.42 -21.45 -14.71
N LYS A 291 6.30 -20.55 -14.23
CA LYS A 291 6.92 -19.50 -15.06
C LYS A 291 8.10 -19.99 -15.91
N ARG A 292 8.76 -21.09 -15.53
CA ARG A 292 9.88 -21.65 -16.32
C ARG A 292 9.40 -22.50 -17.51
N ALA A 293 8.17 -23.00 -17.47
CA ALA A 293 7.62 -23.87 -18.51
C ALA A 293 7.06 -23.13 -19.75
N ARG A 294 7.07 -21.79 -19.78
CA ARG A 294 6.57 -20.98 -20.92
C ARG A 294 7.66 -20.13 -21.58
N GLY A 295 8.92 -20.46 -21.36
CA GLY A 295 10.08 -19.76 -21.95
C GLY A 295 11.22 -20.71 -22.28
N GLY A 296 10.88 -21.91 -22.74
CA GLY A 296 11.78 -22.86 -23.39
C GLY A 296 11.27 -23.14 -24.80
#